data_AF-A0A0Q7A2V4-F1
#
_entry.id   AF-A0A0Q7A2V4-F1
#
_cell.length_a   1.000
_cell.length_b   1.000
_cell.length_c   1.000
_cell.angle_alpha   90.00
_cell.angle_beta   90.00
_cell.angle_gamma   90.00
#
_symmetry.space_group_name_H-M   'P 1'
#
loop_
_entity.id
_entity.type
_entity.pdbx_description
1 polymer ?
#
loop_
_entity_poly.entity_id
_entity_poly.type
_entity_poly.pdbx_seq_one_letter_code
_entity_poly.pdbx_strand_id
1 'polypeptide(L)'
;MSLRDRIEAKLTETFAPERLVVIDESAHHAGHQPDITGTGETHMRVRIVSDAFAGMTRLARHRAVNDLLKPEIDAGLHALAIEPAAPGEATRW
;
A
#
# COMPACT_ATOMS: atom_id res chain seq x y z
N MET A 1 7.22 5.45 15.22
CA MET A 1 7.22 4.72 13.94
C MET A 1 6.13 5.34 13.09
N SER A 2 6.46 5.82 11.89
CA SER A 2 5.49 6.45 10.98
C SER A 2 4.44 5.44 10.48
N LEU A 3 3.34 5.90 9.90
CA LEU A 3 2.38 5.00 9.27
C LEU A 3 3.01 4.30 8.07
N ARG A 4 3.81 5.02 7.27
CA ARG A 4 4.62 4.41 6.21
C ARG A 4 5.48 3.25 6.73
N ASP A 5 6.24 3.48 7.80
CA ASP A 5 7.11 2.44 8.37
C ASP A 5 6.30 1.20 8.81
N ARG A 6 5.11 1.41 9.41
CA ARG A 6 4.24 0.30 9.83
C ARG A 6 3.74 -0.51 8.64
N ILE A 7 3.35 0.16 7.56
CA ILE A 7 2.94 -0.50 6.31
C ILE A 7 4.13 -1.27 5.72
N GLU A 8 5.32 -0.66 5.64
CA GLU A 8 6.53 -1.31 5.13
C GLU A 8 6.87 -2.57 5.93
N ALA A 9 6.82 -2.50 7.27
CA ALA A 9 7.09 -3.63 8.14
C ALA A 9 6.10 -4.78 7.94
N LYS A 10 4.78 -4.50 7.98
CA LYS A 10 3.73 -5.53 7.79
C LYS A 10 3.83 -6.22 6.44
N LEU A 11 4.04 -5.45 5.36
CA LEU A 11 4.18 -5.99 4.01
C LEU A 11 5.44 -6.83 3.86
N THR A 12 6.55 -6.38 4.45
CA THR A 12 7.82 -7.12 4.43
C THR A 12 7.69 -8.46 5.16
N GLU A 13 7.10 -8.45 6.36
CA GLU A 13 6.92 -9.65 7.18
C GLU A 13 5.97 -10.66 6.54
N THR A 14 4.87 -10.19 5.96
CA THR A 14 3.81 -11.09 5.44
C THR A 14 4.13 -11.63 4.05
N PHE A 15 4.67 -10.78 3.17
CA PHE A 15 4.83 -11.12 1.75
C PHE A 15 6.28 -11.34 1.33
N ALA A 16 7.27 -11.09 2.19
CA ALA A 16 8.70 -11.21 1.86
C ALA A 16 9.04 -10.70 0.44
N PRO A 17 8.69 -9.44 0.11
CA PRO A 17 8.74 -8.95 -1.25
C PRO A 17 10.17 -8.80 -1.77
N GLU A 18 10.37 -9.09 -3.05
CA GLU A 18 11.63 -8.80 -3.75
C GLU A 18 11.81 -7.30 -3.98
N ARG A 19 10.69 -6.58 -4.16
CA ARG A 19 10.67 -5.12 -4.29
C ARG A 19 9.47 -4.56 -3.54
N LEU A 20 9.72 -3.55 -2.71
CA LEU A 20 8.68 -2.82 -1.98
C LEU A 20 8.99 -1.33 -2.00
N VAL A 21 7.99 -0.53 -2.37
CA VAL A 21 8.03 0.92 -2.24
C VAL A 21 6.69 1.38 -1.67
N VAL A 22 6.74 2.09 -0.54
CA VAL A 22 5.59 2.75 0.06
C VAL A 22 5.79 4.26 -0.07
N ILE A 23 4.80 4.96 -0.63
CA ILE A 23 4.88 6.39 -0.95
C ILE A 23 3.74 7.08 -0.22
N ASP A 24 4.07 8.11 0.57
CA ASP A 24 3.08 9.04 1.11
C ASP A 24 2.67 10.04 0.02
N GLU A 25 1.41 9.97 -0.39
CA GLU A 25 0.80 10.85 -1.39
C GLU A 25 -0.09 11.93 -0.72
N SER A 26 -0.11 12.04 0.61
CA SER A 26 -1.00 12.97 1.33
C SER A 26 -0.92 14.40 0.82
N ALA A 27 0.29 14.91 0.56
CA ALA A 27 0.49 16.28 0.08
C ALA A 27 -0.19 16.53 -1.27
N HIS A 28 -0.33 15.53 -2.13
CA HIS A 28 -1.01 15.64 -3.43
C HIS A 28 -2.54 15.76 -3.29
N HIS A 29 -3.08 15.42 -2.13
CA HIS A 29 -4.52 15.42 -1.86
C HIS A 29 -4.95 16.54 -0.89
N ALA A 30 -4.06 17.49 -0.59
CA ALA A 30 -4.37 18.65 0.24
C ALA A 30 -5.61 19.41 -0.29
N GLY A 31 -6.59 19.66 0.58
CA GLY A 31 -7.81 20.39 0.27
C GLY A 31 -8.85 19.61 -0.54
N HIS A 32 -8.63 18.31 -0.82
CA HIS A 32 -9.61 17.48 -1.52
C HIS A 32 -10.86 17.21 -0.66
N GLN A 33 -10.68 17.16 0.66
CA GLN A 33 -11.73 17.14 1.68
C GLN A 33 -11.36 18.16 2.76
N PRO A 34 -12.33 18.70 3.53
CA PRO A 34 -12.08 19.73 4.55
C PRO A 34 -11.04 19.32 5.60
N ASP A 35 -10.93 18.03 5.89
CA ASP A 35 -10.05 17.43 6.89
C ASP A 35 -8.71 16.91 6.31
N ILE A 36 -8.56 16.87 4.97
CA ILE A 36 -7.30 16.46 4.32
C ILE A 36 -6.45 17.69 4.09
N THR A 37 -5.60 18.00 5.06
CA THR A 37 -4.71 19.17 5.03
C THR A 37 -3.43 18.96 4.20
N GLY A 38 -3.22 17.75 3.68
CA GLY A 38 -1.99 17.36 2.99
C GLY A 38 -0.88 16.83 3.92
N THR A 39 -1.14 16.77 5.22
CA THR A 39 -0.22 16.26 6.25
C THR A 39 -0.83 15.05 6.96
N GLY A 40 -0.01 14.24 7.62
CA GLY A 40 -0.49 13.16 8.51
C GLY A 40 -0.63 11.77 7.87
N GLU A 41 0.03 11.52 6.73
CA GLU A 41 0.16 10.17 6.15
C GLU A 41 -1.19 9.48 5.80
N THR A 42 -2.20 10.25 5.43
CA THR A 42 -3.57 9.81 5.13
C THR A 42 -3.75 9.14 3.77
N HIS A 43 -2.86 9.34 2.80
CA HIS A 43 -2.95 8.75 1.46
C HIS A 43 -1.66 8.00 1.15
N MET A 44 -1.76 6.70 0.91
CA MET A 44 -0.60 5.84 0.69
C MET A 44 -0.69 5.14 -0.65
N ARG A 45 0.47 4.98 -1.30
CA ARG A 45 0.65 4.07 -2.43
C ARG A 45 1.61 2.96 -2.05
N VAL A 46 1.22 1.73 -2.36
CA VAL A 46 2.02 0.53 -2.20
C VAL A 46 2.32 -0.06 -3.58
N ARG A 47 3.61 -0.16 -3.89
CA ARG A 47 4.15 -0.88 -5.04
C ARG A 47 4.92 -2.08 -4.52
N ILE A 48 4.48 -3.28 -4.87
CA ILE A 48 5.00 -4.49 -4.27
C ILE A 48 5.15 -5.61 -5.31
N VAL A 49 6.32 -6.26 -5.28
CA VAL A 49 6.62 -7.46 -6.06
C VAL A 49 6.95 -8.59 -5.11
N SER A 50 6.19 -9.68 -5.16
CA SER A 50 6.36 -10.85 -4.28
C SER A 50 5.86 -12.13 -4.95
N ASP A 51 6.58 -13.23 -4.74
CA ASP A 51 6.16 -14.58 -5.12
C ASP A 51 4.83 -15.00 -4.50
N ALA A 52 4.44 -14.42 -3.36
CA ALA A 52 3.14 -14.66 -2.72
C ALA A 52 1.96 -14.33 -3.64
N PHE A 53 2.17 -13.53 -4.69
CA PHE A 53 1.14 -13.15 -5.67
C PHE A 53 1.08 -14.06 -6.90
N ALA A 54 1.98 -15.04 -7.02
CA ALA A 54 1.99 -15.99 -8.13
C ALA A 54 0.69 -16.82 -8.17
N GLY A 55 0.11 -16.96 -9.36
CA GLY A 55 -1.17 -17.67 -9.54
C GLY A 55 -2.41 -16.95 -9.02
N MET A 56 -2.27 -15.83 -8.29
CA MET A 56 -3.41 -15.03 -7.84
C MET A 56 -3.97 -14.15 -8.97
N THR A 57 -5.29 -14.00 -9.00
CA THR A 57 -5.92 -12.99 -9.85
C THR A 57 -5.60 -11.58 -9.34
N ARG A 58 -5.70 -10.56 -10.22
CA ARG A 58 -5.53 -9.15 -9.83
C ARG A 58 -6.37 -8.78 -8.60
N LEU A 59 -7.65 -9.17 -8.57
CA LEU A 59 -8.54 -8.87 -7.45
C LEU A 59 -8.07 -9.55 -6.16
N ALA A 60 -7.62 -10.80 -6.22
CA ALA A 60 -7.13 -11.53 -5.05
C ALA A 60 -5.88 -10.87 -4.45
N ARG A 61 -4.95 -10.39 -5.28
CA ARG A 61 -3.76 -9.65 -4.81
C ARG A 61 -4.13 -8.37 -4.07
N HIS A 62 -5.05 -7.59 -4.66
CA HIS A 62 -5.54 -6.37 -4.01
C HIS A 62 -6.24 -6.68 -2.69
N ARG A 63 -7.05 -7.76 -2.62
CA ARG A 63 -7.69 -8.18 -1.36
C ARG A 63 -6.66 -8.56 -0.31
N ALA A 64 -5.67 -9.38 -0.65
CA ALA A 64 -4.61 -9.80 0.28
C ALA A 64 -3.89 -8.58 0.92
N VAL A 65 -3.55 -7.58 0.12
CA VAL A 65 -2.91 -6.35 0.63
C VAL A 65 -3.89 -5.51 1.47
N ASN A 66 -5.13 -5.33 1.02
CA ASN A 66 -6.14 -4.59 1.78
C ASN A 66 -6.47 -5.26 3.12
N ASP A 67 -6.62 -6.58 3.14
CA ASP A 67 -6.96 -7.34 4.34
C ASP A 67 -5.85 -7.22 5.39
N LEU A 68 -4.58 -7.29 4.97
CA LEU A 68 -3.43 -7.06 5.85
C LEU A 68 -3.38 -5.63 6.41
N LEU A 69 -3.69 -4.64 5.59
CA LEU A 69 -3.60 -3.22 5.96
C LEU A 69 -4.90 -2.64 6.51
N LYS A 70 -5.96 -3.46 6.62
CA LYS A 70 -7.25 -3.05 7.19
C LYS A 70 -7.13 -2.35 8.56
N PRO A 71 -6.28 -2.79 9.51
CA PRO A 71 -6.13 -2.10 10.78
C PRO A 71 -5.60 -0.66 10.64
N GLU A 72 -4.79 -0.36 9.62
CA GLU A 72 -4.31 1.01 9.39
C GLU A 72 -5.39 1.89 8.75
N ILE A 73 -6.23 1.31 7.89
CA ILE A 73 -7.43 1.97 7.34
C ILE A 73 -8.40 2.33 8.47
N ASP A 74 -8.68 1.37 9.36
CA ASP A 74 -9.55 1.58 10.51
C ASP A 74 -8.96 2.61 11.50
N ALA A 75 -7.63 2.78 11.51
CA ALA A 75 -6.92 3.76 12.33
C ALA A 75 -6.76 5.15 11.70
N GLY A 76 -7.28 5.38 10.49
CA GLY A 76 -7.33 6.70 9.86
C GLY A 76 -6.56 6.85 8.55
N LEU A 77 -5.97 5.79 7.98
CA LEU A 77 -5.53 5.82 6.59
C LEU A 77 -6.76 5.98 5.68
N HIS A 78 -6.82 7.09 4.96
CA HIS A 78 -7.98 7.46 4.15
C HIS A 78 -8.03 6.70 2.82
N ALA A 79 -6.90 6.63 2.11
CA ALA A 79 -6.83 6.01 0.80
C ALA A 79 -5.55 5.19 0.61
N LEU A 80 -5.70 4.06 -0.08
CA LEU A 80 -4.61 3.13 -0.39
C LEU A 80 -4.63 2.76 -1.88
N ALA A 81 -3.64 3.23 -2.64
CA ALA A 81 -3.37 2.78 -4.00
C ALA A 81 -2.44 1.57 -3.96
N ILE A 82 -2.77 0.50 -4.69
CA ILE A 82 -2.01 -0.77 -4.64
C ILE A 82 -1.65 -1.18 -6.06
N GLU A 83 -0.37 -1.50 -6.28
CA GLU A 83 0.18 -1.96 -7.54
C GLU A 83 0.97 -3.28 -7.31
N PRO A 84 0.27 -4.42 -7.13
CA PRO A 84 0.89 -5.69 -6.77
C PRO A 84 1.22 -6.55 -8.02
N ALA A 85 2.43 -7.11 -8.06
CA ALA A 85 2.88 -7.99 -9.15
C ALA A 85 3.65 -9.21 -8.60
N ALA A 86 3.60 -10.33 -9.32
CA ALA A 86 4.51 -11.45 -9.10
C ALA A 86 5.84 -11.24 -9.85
N PRO A 87 6.94 -11.90 -9.45
CA PRO A 87 8.20 -11.83 -10.19
C PRO A 87 8.02 -12.23 -11.66
N GLY A 88 8.68 -11.51 -12.55
CA GLY A 88 8.58 -11.68 -14.01
C GLY A 88 7.36 -11.02 -14.66
N GLU A 89 6.39 -10.49 -13.90
CA GLU A 89 5.29 -9.70 -14.46
C GLU A 89 5.70 -8.25 -14.71
N ALA A 90 5.12 -7.64 -15.75
CA ALA A 90 5.42 -6.25 -16.10
C ALA A 90 4.84 -5.27 -15.06
N THR A 91 5.70 -4.46 -14.46
CA THR A 91 5.33 -3.30 -13.61
C THR A 91 5.45 -2.01 -14.42
N ARG A 92 4.53 -1.05 -14.21
CA ARG A 92 4.52 0.26 -14.92
C ARG A 92 5.01 1.42 -14.04
N TRP A 93 5.76 1.11 -13.01
CA TRP A 93 6.20 2.03 -11.97
C TRP A 93 7.67 1.88 -11.65
#